data_AF-A2SHF5-F1
#
_entry.id   AF-A2SHF5-F1
#
_cell.length_a   1.000
_cell.length_b   1.000
_cell.length_c   1.000
_cell.angle_alpha   90.00
_cell.angle_beta   90.00
_cell.angle_gamma   90.00
#
_symmetry.space_group_name_H-M   'P 1'
#
loop_
_entity.id
_entity.type
_entity.pdbx_description
1 polymer ?
#
loop_
_entity_poly.entity_id
_entity_poly.type
_entity_poly.pdbx_seq_one_letter_code
_entity_poly.pdbx_strand_id
1 'polypeptide(L)'
;MPVLPLVLTVFAINARHLLMGATLYRWLRPLPARRRYGVMVLASDANWAMTLQAFGRGQPGLGQLLGGGLALWLFWVVGTWLGTQVGDLIADARRWGLDMVMGCFLLAMAVGGQTKNLRLLAIWAVAAGASLAAWRWLPENSHVVVGALAGGLLGTAWKEPRDEP
;
A
#
# COMPACT_ATOMS: atom_id res chain seq x y z
N MET A 1 -24.70 10.48 11.90
CA MET A 1 -23.56 9.83 11.21
C MET A 1 -24.01 8.50 10.68
N PRO A 2 -23.96 8.23 9.36
CA PRO A 2 -24.34 6.94 8.83
C PRO A 2 -23.25 5.91 9.22
N VAL A 3 -23.58 5.00 10.14
CA VAL A 3 -22.64 4.02 10.71
C VAL A 3 -22.26 2.95 9.69
N LEU A 4 -23.19 2.57 8.81
CA LEU A 4 -23.00 1.50 7.83
C LEU A 4 -21.91 1.81 6.77
N PRO A 5 -21.89 3.00 6.13
CA PRO A 5 -20.77 3.40 5.27
C PRO A 5 -19.44 3.39 6.00
N LEU A 6 -19.40 3.86 7.25
CA LEU A 6 -18.18 3.91 8.04
C LEU A 6 -17.62 2.51 8.30
N VAL A 7 -18.48 1.57 8.71
CA VAL A 7 -18.11 0.16 8.89
C VAL A 7 -17.60 -0.45 7.57
N LEU A 8 -18.29 -0.21 6.46
CA LEU A 8 -17.87 -0.70 5.13
C LEU A 8 -16.52 -0.14 4.70
N THR A 9 -16.29 1.17 4.87
CA THR A 9 -15.03 1.82 4.54
C THR A 9 -13.89 1.32 5.42
N VAL A 10 -14.11 1.23 6.74
CA VAL A 10 -13.10 0.69 7.67
C VAL A 10 -12.77 -0.76 7.33
N PHE A 11 -13.79 -1.58 7.06
CA PHE A 11 -13.58 -2.96 6.64
C PHE A 11 -12.80 -3.05 5.32
N ALA A 12 -13.20 -2.29 4.30
CA ALA A 12 -12.54 -2.28 3.00
C ALA A 12 -11.07 -1.86 3.10
N ILE A 13 -10.78 -0.81 3.89
CA ILE A 13 -9.40 -0.36 4.15
C ILE A 13 -8.61 -1.43 4.91
N ASN A 14 -9.22 -2.08 5.92
CA ASN A 14 -8.53 -3.07 6.75
C ASN A 14 -8.38 -4.44 6.08
N ALA A 15 -9.19 -4.76 5.06
CA ALA A 15 -9.13 -6.02 4.32
C ALA A 15 -7.73 -6.29 3.74
N ARG A 16 -6.91 -5.25 3.52
CA ARG A 16 -5.50 -5.38 3.14
C ARG A 16 -4.70 -6.26 4.11
N HIS A 17 -4.97 -6.16 5.42
CA HIS A 17 -4.26 -6.95 6.43
C HIS A 17 -4.69 -8.43 6.39
N LEU A 18 -5.95 -8.69 6.05
CA LEU A 18 -6.44 -10.05 5.82
C LEU A 18 -5.72 -10.70 4.62
N LEU A 19 -5.57 -9.96 3.52
CA LEU A 19 -4.84 -10.41 2.32
C LEU A 19 -3.35 -10.61 2.60
N MET A 20 -2.72 -9.70 3.34
CA MET A 20 -1.31 -9.84 3.78
C MET A 20 -1.12 -11.10 4.64
N GLY A 21 -2.04 -11.35 5.57
CA GLY A 21 -2.06 -12.57 6.38
C GLY A 21 -2.22 -13.84 5.55
N ALA A 22 -3.16 -13.84 4.59
CA ALA A 22 -3.44 -14.97 3.72
C ALA A 22 -2.27 -15.32 2.79
N THR A 23 -1.61 -14.32 2.20
CA THR A 23 -0.47 -14.53 1.29
C THR A 23 0.75 -15.10 2.01
N LEU A 24 1.01 -14.61 3.22
CA LEU A 24 2.12 -15.06 4.07
C LEU A 24 1.84 -16.38 4.81
N TYR A 25 0.57 -16.84 4.86
CA TYR A 25 0.15 -18.01 5.61
C TYR A 25 1.00 -19.26 5.34
N ARG A 26 1.33 -19.53 4.07
CA ARG A 26 2.11 -20.72 3.68
C ARG A 26 3.50 -20.77 4.31
N TRP A 27 4.14 -19.62 4.51
CA TRP A 27 5.50 -19.51 5.08
C TRP A 27 5.50 -19.31 6.60
N LEU A 28 4.41 -18.78 7.18
CA LEU A 28 4.27 -18.61 8.63
C LEU A 28 3.58 -19.77 9.34
N ARG A 29 2.93 -20.71 8.62
CA ARG A 29 2.31 -21.93 9.18
C ARG A 29 3.25 -22.80 10.04
N PRO A 30 4.55 -22.98 9.73
CA PRO A 30 5.44 -23.81 10.54
C PRO A 30 5.90 -23.13 11.84
N LEU A 31 5.71 -21.82 12.00
CA LEU A 31 6.16 -21.09 13.18
C LEU A 31 5.19 -21.22 14.37
N PRO A 32 5.71 -21.19 15.62
CA PRO A 32 4.89 -21.16 16.82
C PRO A 32 4.04 -19.89 16.87
N ALA A 33 2.82 -20.01 17.40
CA ALA A 33 1.81 -18.94 17.39
C ALA A 33 2.34 -17.59 17.92
N ARG A 34 3.14 -17.60 19.00
CA ARG A 34 3.74 -16.38 19.57
C ARG A 34 4.63 -15.62 18.58
N ARG A 35 5.45 -16.33 17.81
CA ARG A 35 6.30 -15.71 16.78
C ARG A 35 5.47 -15.27 15.58
N ARG A 36 4.45 -16.03 15.19
CA ARG A 36 3.53 -15.66 14.11
C ARG A 36 2.82 -14.33 14.38
N TYR A 37 2.26 -14.16 15.57
CA TYR A 37 1.59 -12.92 15.95
C TYR A 37 2.59 -11.76 16.11
N GLY A 38 3.74 -11.99 16.73
CA GLY A 38 4.76 -10.93 16.89
C GLY A 38 5.29 -10.38 15.56
N VAL A 39 5.50 -11.25 14.58
CA VAL A 39 5.92 -10.85 13.22
C VAL A 39 4.80 -10.10 12.48
N MET A 40 3.54 -10.51 12.66
CA MET A 40 2.37 -9.86 12.05
C MET A 40 2.10 -8.47 12.62
N VAL A 41 2.46 -8.19 13.88
CA VAL A 41 2.35 -6.83 14.45
C VAL A 41 3.26 -5.82 13.74
N LEU A 42 4.42 -6.28 13.25
CA LEU A 42 5.40 -5.46 12.53
C LEU A 42 5.24 -5.53 11.00
N ALA A 43 4.17 -6.19 10.53
CA ALA A 43 3.87 -6.28 9.12
C ALA A 43 3.30 -4.94 8.61
N SER A 44 4.07 -4.27 7.78
CA SER A 44 3.67 -3.07 7.03
C SER A 44 3.67 -3.38 5.54
N ASP A 45 2.93 -2.62 4.73
CA ASP A 45 2.79 -2.85 3.28
C ASP A 45 4.14 -2.90 2.56
N ALA A 46 5.07 -1.98 2.87
CA ALA A 46 6.43 -2.00 2.31
C ALA A 46 7.20 -3.26 2.71
N ASN A 47 7.13 -3.63 4.00
CA ASN A 47 7.86 -4.76 4.56
C ASN A 47 7.31 -6.12 4.08
N TRP A 48 5.99 -6.21 3.93
CA TRP A 48 5.29 -7.34 3.33
C TRP A 48 5.72 -7.55 1.87
N ALA A 49 5.73 -6.48 1.07
CA ALA A 49 6.12 -6.56 -0.34
C ALA A 49 7.58 -7.02 -0.49
N MET A 50 8.50 -6.46 0.29
CA MET A 50 9.91 -6.87 0.31
C MET A 50 10.09 -8.32 0.76
N THR A 51 9.36 -8.74 1.80
CA THR A 51 9.40 -10.10 2.32
C THR A 51 8.85 -11.12 1.32
N LEU A 52 7.77 -10.78 0.62
CA LEU A 52 7.19 -11.64 -0.41
C LEU A 52 8.15 -11.82 -1.59
N GLN A 53 8.85 -10.76 -2.00
CA GLN A 53 9.93 -10.85 -3.00
C GLN A 53 11.08 -11.74 -2.52
N ALA A 54 11.49 -11.63 -1.26
CA ALA A 54 12.53 -12.48 -0.67
C ALA A 54 12.11 -13.96 -0.62
N PHE A 55 10.86 -14.25 -0.23
CA PHE A 55 10.32 -15.62 -0.25
C PHE A 55 10.23 -16.19 -1.67
N GLY A 56 9.90 -15.37 -2.68
CA GLY A 56 9.93 -15.78 -4.08
C GLY A 56 11.32 -16.14 -4.61
N ARG A 57 12.39 -15.60 -3.98
CA ARG A 57 13.79 -15.88 -4.30
C ARG A 57 14.41 -16.98 -3.45
N GLY A 58 13.63 -17.67 -2.61
CA GLY A 58 14.11 -18.72 -1.71
C GLY A 58 14.95 -18.23 -0.52
N GLN A 59 14.94 -16.93 -0.23
CA GLN A 59 15.72 -16.34 0.86
C GLN A 59 14.92 -16.33 2.19
N PRO A 60 15.60 -16.31 3.36
CA PRO A 60 14.95 -16.26 4.66
C PRO A 60 14.28 -14.88 4.91
N GLY A 61 13.06 -14.70 4.40
CA GLY A 61 12.29 -13.45 4.49
C GLY A 61 11.80 -13.06 5.90
N LEU A 62 11.87 -13.97 6.88
CA LEU A 62 11.44 -13.71 8.26
C LEU A 62 12.30 -12.65 8.97
N GLY A 63 13.61 -12.63 8.70
CA GLY A 63 14.51 -11.61 9.24
C GLY A 63 14.21 -10.22 8.65
N GLN A 64 13.83 -10.18 7.37
CA GLN A 64 13.43 -8.96 6.69
C GLN A 64 12.09 -8.43 7.22
N LEU A 65 11.14 -9.33 7.47
CA LEU A 65 9.84 -8.98 8.04
C LEU A 65 9.95 -8.46 9.49
N LEU A 66 10.82 -9.02 10.32
CA LEU A 66 11.02 -8.49 11.68
C LEU A 66 11.91 -7.24 11.71
N GLY A 67 13.07 -7.30 11.06
CA GLY A 67 14.06 -6.23 11.07
C GLY A 67 13.58 -5.00 10.30
N GLY A 68 13.02 -5.18 9.11
CA GLY A 68 12.41 -4.11 8.32
C GLY A 68 11.20 -3.49 9.01
N GLY A 69 10.39 -4.31 9.68
CA GLY A 69 9.24 -3.84 10.44
C GLY A 69 9.64 -3.02 11.67
N LEU A 70 10.67 -3.47 12.40
CA LEU A 70 11.21 -2.72 13.53
C LEU A 70 11.89 -1.41 13.10
N ALA A 71 12.65 -1.43 12.00
CA ALA A 71 13.28 -0.23 11.44
C ALA A 71 12.22 0.80 11.01
N LEU A 72 11.17 0.37 10.32
CA LEU A 72 10.03 1.22 9.96
C LEU A 72 9.32 1.77 11.20
N TRP A 73 9.10 0.94 12.21
CA TRP A 73 8.46 1.38 13.45
C TRP A 73 9.30 2.42 14.19
N LEU A 74 10.60 2.20 14.33
CA LEU A 74 11.52 3.17 14.94
C LEU A 74 11.56 4.47 14.15
N PHE A 75 11.69 4.40 12.82
CA PHE A 75 11.68 5.58 11.97
C PHE A 75 10.35 6.34 12.07
N TRP A 76 9.24 5.63 12.18
CA TRP A 76 7.92 6.24 12.39
C TRP A 76 7.81 6.94 13.75
N VAL A 77 8.26 6.31 14.84
CA VAL A 77 8.26 6.94 16.17
C VAL A 77 9.14 8.19 16.18
N VAL A 78 10.37 8.08 15.68
CA VAL A 78 11.32 9.21 15.63
C VAL A 78 10.80 10.32 14.72
N GLY A 79 10.27 9.98 13.54
CA GLY A 79 9.70 10.93 12.60
C GLY A 79 8.47 11.64 13.14
N THR A 80 7.59 10.93 13.85
CA THR A 80 6.42 11.53 14.50
C THR A 80 6.84 12.45 15.63
N TRP A 81 7.79 12.03 16.47
CA TRP A 81 8.33 12.85 17.55
C TRP A 81 9.02 14.12 17.03
N LEU A 82 9.86 14.01 15.99
CA LEU A 82 10.43 15.17 15.33
C LEU A 82 9.35 16.06 14.69
N GLY A 83 8.34 15.44 14.09
CA GLY A 83 7.19 16.12 13.50
C GLY A 83 6.37 16.92 14.52
N THR A 84 6.17 16.42 15.74
CA THR A 84 5.48 17.18 16.80
C THR A 84 6.31 18.35 17.31
N GLN A 85 7.64 18.20 17.38
CA GLN A 85 8.52 19.28 17.84
C GLN A 85 8.72 20.39 16.80
N VAL A 86 8.76 20.03 15.51
CA VAL A 86 9.04 20.97 14.41
C VAL A 86 7.74 21.45 13.74
N GLY A 87 6.63 20.74 13.91
CA GLY A 87 5.33 21.06 13.33
C GLY A 87 4.80 22.43 13.76
N ASP A 88 4.98 22.79 15.03
CA ASP A 88 4.58 24.11 15.56
C ASP A 88 5.41 25.27 14.99
N LEU A 89 6.62 24.99 14.49
CA LEU A 89 7.47 25.98 13.81
C LEU A 89 7.06 26.20 12.34
N ILE A 90 6.37 25.23 11.73
CA ILE A 90 5.96 25.26 10.33
C ILE A 90 4.49 25.70 10.26
N ALA A 91 4.24 26.98 10.56
CA ALA A 91 2.90 27.58 10.48
C ALA A 91 2.29 27.54 9.06
N ASP A 92 3.10 27.31 8.03
CA ASP A 92 2.68 27.35 6.63
C ASP A 92 3.20 26.11 5.86
N ALA A 93 2.73 24.92 6.27
CA ALA A 93 3.12 23.62 5.68
C ALA A 93 2.94 23.56 4.14
N ARG A 94 2.03 24.37 3.58
CA ARG A 94 1.84 24.50 2.12
C ARG A 94 3.04 25.08 1.40
N ARG A 95 3.76 26.04 1.99
CA ARG A 95 4.92 26.68 1.34
C ARG A 95 6.10 25.73 1.15
N TRP A 96 6.20 24.72 2.01
CA TRP A 96 7.28 23.73 1.99
C TRP A 96 6.94 22.47 1.18
N GLY A 97 5.75 22.43 0.54
CA GLY A 97 5.35 21.27 -0.26
C GLY A 97 5.07 20.00 0.56
N LEU A 98 4.87 20.12 1.88
CA LEU A 98 4.55 18.98 2.75
C LEU A 98 3.25 18.26 2.32
N ASP A 99 2.32 18.98 1.70
CA ASP A 99 1.07 18.43 1.14
C ASP A 99 1.33 17.46 -0.05
N MET A 100 2.43 17.67 -0.78
CA MET A 100 2.84 16.81 -1.91
C MET A 100 3.57 15.54 -1.47
N VAL A 101 4.03 15.46 -0.22
CA VAL A 101 4.85 14.33 0.26
C VAL A 101 4.11 13.01 0.17
N MET A 102 2.84 12.97 0.57
CA MET A 102 2.01 11.77 0.48
C MET A 102 1.82 11.33 -0.99
N GLY A 103 1.54 12.27 -1.88
CA GLY A 103 1.39 12.01 -3.31
C GLY A 103 2.67 11.46 -3.94
N CYS A 104 3.82 12.08 -3.65
CA CYS A 104 5.12 11.62 -4.12
C CYS A 104 5.48 10.24 -3.56
N PHE A 105 5.19 9.97 -2.29
CA PHE A 105 5.42 8.66 -1.67
C PHE A 105 4.59 7.57 -2.36
N LEU A 106 3.29 7.81 -2.57
CA LEU A 106 2.41 6.88 -3.28
C LEU A 106 2.89 6.67 -4.72
N LEU A 107 3.30 7.73 -5.42
CA LEU A 107 3.85 7.63 -6.78
C LEU A 107 5.16 6.81 -6.80
N ALA A 108 6.07 7.05 -5.86
CA ALA A 108 7.33 6.33 -5.76
C ALA A 108 7.10 4.84 -5.43
N MET A 109 6.16 4.53 -4.54
CA MET A 109 5.75 3.15 -4.24
C MET A 109 5.15 2.46 -5.45
N ALA A 110 4.30 3.18 -6.18
CA ALA A 110 3.73 2.67 -7.41
C ALA A 110 4.86 2.37 -8.40
N VAL A 111 5.70 3.35 -8.75
CA VAL A 111 6.77 3.23 -9.77
C VAL A 111 7.86 2.24 -9.35
N GLY A 112 8.15 2.15 -8.05
CA GLY A 112 9.13 1.23 -7.48
C GLY A 112 8.65 -0.23 -7.44
N GLY A 113 7.36 -0.48 -7.64
CA GLY A 113 6.80 -1.82 -7.82
C GLY A 113 7.40 -2.49 -9.06
N GLN A 114 8.28 -3.48 -8.85
CA GLN A 114 8.97 -4.20 -9.91
C GLN A 114 8.01 -5.02 -10.78
N THR A 115 7.40 -4.40 -11.78
CA THR A 115 6.98 -5.06 -13.02
C THR A 115 7.02 -4.02 -14.13
N LYS A 116 8.13 -3.99 -14.88
CA LYS A 116 8.28 -3.19 -16.11
C LYS A 116 7.42 -3.78 -17.24
N ASN A 117 6.12 -3.93 -16.99
CA ASN A 117 5.20 -4.50 -17.96
C ASN A 117 4.39 -3.33 -18.55
N LEU A 118 4.50 -3.14 -19.87
CA LEU A 118 3.81 -2.05 -20.58
C LEU A 118 2.29 -2.06 -20.32
N ARG A 119 1.75 -3.24 -20.02
CA ARG A 119 0.37 -3.46 -19.58
C ARG A 119 0.03 -2.75 -18.27
N LEU A 120 0.91 -2.81 -17.27
CA LEU A 120 0.68 -2.16 -15.98
C LEU A 120 0.65 -0.63 -16.14
N LEU A 121 1.55 -0.11 -16.98
CA LEU A 121 1.58 1.31 -17.35
C LEU A 121 0.29 1.73 -18.06
N ALA A 122 -0.24 0.90 -18.96
CA ALA A 122 -1.51 1.17 -19.65
C ALA A 122 -2.70 1.17 -18.68
N ILE A 123 -2.78 0.20 -17.76
CA ILE A 123 -3.82 0.14 -16.72
C ILE A 123 -3.77 1.41 -15.84
N TRP A 124 -2.57 1.86 -15.48
CA TRP A 124 -2.41 3.09 -14.70
C TRP A 124 -2.77 4.34 -15.47
N ALA A 125 -2.39 4.43 -16.74
CA ALA A 125 -2.74 5.55 -17.60
C ALA A 125 -4.27 5.67 -17.74
N VAL A 126 -4.98 4.56 -17.89
CA VAL A 126 -6.45 4.58 -17.95
C VAL A 126 -7.07 4.90 -16.59
N ALA A 127 -6.55 4.35 -15.49
CA ALA A 127 -7.03 4.68 -14.15
C ALA A 127 -6.85 6.18 -13.83
N ALA A 128 -5.69 6.75 -14.17
CA ALA A 128 -5.38 8.17 -14.02
C ALA A 128 -6.28 9.04 -14.92
N GLY A 129 -6.45 8.65 -16.19
CA GLY A 129 -7.34 9.35 -17.13
C GLY A 129 -8.80 9.32 -16.67
N ALA A 130 -9.30 8.19 -16.20
CA ALA A 130 -10.65 8.04 -15.66
C ALA A 130 -10.84 8.87 -14.38
N SER A 131 -9.84 8.89 -13.49
CA SER A 131 -9.86 9.72 -12.28
C SER A 131 -9.87 11.22 -12.62
N LEU A 132 -9.10 11.65 -13.63
CA LEU A 132 -9.05 13.05 -14.06
C LEU A 132 -10.36 13.49 -14.75
N ALA A 133 -10.94 12.60 -15.56
CA ALA A 133 -12.25 12.83 -16.18
C ALA A 133 -13.35 12.92 -15.11
N ALA A 134 -13.34 12.04 -14.11
CA ALA A 134 -14.28 12.07 -12.99
C ALA A 134 -14.13 13.33 -12.13
N TRP A 135 -12.90 13.83 -11.94
CA TRP A 135 -12.70 15.11 -11.25
C TRP A 135 -13.37 16.29 -11.95
N ARG A 136 -13.48 16.24 -13.30
CA ARG A 136 -14.09 17.31 -14.09
C ARG A 136 -15.62 17.21 -14.20
N TRP A 137 -16.18 16.00 -14.08
CA TRP A 137 -17.59 15.71 -14.41
C TRP A 137 -18.44 15.23 -13.22
N LEU A 138 -17.85 14.82 -12.10
CA LEU A 138 -18.57 14.24 -10.95
C LEU A 138 -18.40 15.06 -9.64
N PRO A 139 -19.27 14.83 -8.63
CA PRO A 139 -19.20 15.48 -7.32
C PRO A 139 -17.88 15.24 -6.60
N GLU A 140 -17.52 16.17 -5.70
CA GLU A 140 -16.33 16.08 -4.85
C GLU A 140 -16.22 14.68 -4.20
N ASN A 141 -15.00 14.14 -4.17
CA ASN A 141 -14.62 12.81 -3.63
C ASN A 141 -14.91 11.57 -4.50
N SER A 142 -15.64 11.69 -5.63
CA SER A 142 -15.99 10.52 -6.47
C SER A 142 -14.85 10.03 -7.39
N HIS A 143 -13.83 10.86 -7.60
CA HIS A 143 -12.72 10.63 -8.51
C HIS A 143 -11.88 9.39 -8.14
N VAL A 144 -11.68 9.14 -6.85
CA VAL A 144 -10.91 7.99 -6.35
C VAL A 144 -11.63 6.67 -6.65
N VAL A 145 -12.96 6.62 -6.48
CA VAL A 145 -13.76 5.41 -6.71
C VAL A 145 -13.81 5.06 -8.19
N VAL A 146 -14.02 6.06 -9.06
CA VAL A 146 -14.06 5.85 -10.52
C VAL A 146 -12.70 5.40 -11.04
N GLY A 147 -11.60 6.02 -10.59
CA GLY A 147 -10.24 5.61 -10.95
C GLY A 147 -9.94 4.17 -10.51
N ALA A 148 -10.31 3.79 -9.28
CA ALA A 148 -10.13 2.44 -8.76
C ALA A 148 -10.94 1.39 -9.53
N LEU A 149 -12.21 1.68 -9.87
CA LEU A 149 -13.06 0.78 -10.65
C LEU A 149 -12.54 0.62 -12.08
N ALA A 150 -12.17 1.71 -12.75
CA ALA A 150 -11.65 1.68 -14.11
C ALA A 150 -10.34 0.88 -14.21
N GLY A 151 -9.39 1.15 -13.31
CA GLY A 151 -8.12 0.41 -13.23
C GLY A 151 -8.33 -1.06 -12.87
N GLY A 152 -9.22 -1.35 -11.92
CA GLY A 152 -9.56 -2.71 -11.51
C GLY A 152 -10.19 -3.53 -12.63
N LEU A 153 -11.18 -2.98 -13.34
CA LEU A 153 -11.86 -3.64 -14.45
C LEU A 153 -10.88 -3.96 -15.60
N LEU A 154 -10.02 -3.02 -15.97
CA LEU A 154 -8.98 -3.25 -16.97
C LEU A 154 -7.95 -4.28 -16.53
N GLY A 155 -7.54 -4.26 -15.27
CA GLY A 155 -6.65 -5.27 -14.70
C GLY A 155 -7.26 -6.68 -14.71
N THR A 156 -8.57 -6.80 -14.52
CA THR A 156 -9.27 -8.10 -14.60
C THR A 156 -9.51 -8.58 -16.03
N ALA A 157 -9.82 -7.65 -16.95
CA ALA A 157 -10.05 -7.96 -18.35
C ALA A 157 -8.74 -8.33 -19.07
N TRP A 158 -7.62 -7.73 -18.67
CA TRP A 158 -6.31 -7.98 -19.25
C TRP A 158 -5.45 -8.86 -18.33
N LYS A 159 -5.82 -10.13 -18.23
CA LYS A 159 -5.08 -11.16 -17.47
C LYS A 159 -3.75 -11.52 -18.17
N GLU A 160 -2.71 -11.77 -17.38
CA GLU A 160 -1.44 -12.36 -17.84
C GLU A 160 -1.71 -13.64 -18.65
N PRO A 161 -1.00 -13.89 -19.77
CA PRO A 161 -0.83 -15.26 -20.23
C PRO A 161 -0.26 -16.10 -19.08
N ARG A 162 -0.84 -17.27 -18.81
CA ARG A 162 -0.24 -18.23 -17.87
C ARG A 162 1.10 -18.67 -18.46
N ASP A 163 2.19 -18.11 -17.96
CA ASP A 163 3.47 -18.81 -17.98
C ASP A 163 3.36 -19.94 -16.94
N GLU A 164 2.78 -21.05 -17.35
CA GLU A 164 3.01 -22.34 -16.71
C GLU A 164 4.33 -22.93 -17.27
N PRO A 165 5.10 -23.63 -16.42
CA PRO A 165 6.51 -23.96 -16.64
C PRO A 165 6.78 -24.92 -17.80
#